data_AF-A0A8T2IZN0-F1
#
_entry.id   AF-A0A8T2IZN0-F1
#
_cell.length_a   1.000
_cell.length_b   1.000
_cell.length_c   1.000
_cell.angle_alpha   90.00
_cell.angle_beta   90.00
_cell.angle_gamma   90.00
#
_symmetry.space_group_name_H-M   'P 1'
#
loop_
_entity.id
_entity.type
_entity.pdbx_description
1 polymer ?
#
loop_
_entity_poly.entity_id
_entity_poly.type
_entity_poly.pdbx_seq_one_letter_code
_entity_poly.pdbx_strand_id
1 'polypeptide(L)'
;MASVDPYQHIIVEHQYSHRFLVTVIKATNVTKGTFGDMLDTPDPYVELYISSAPESRKRTKHFNNDINPVWNETFDFILDPNQDNVLEITLMDANYVMDESLGTATFQISSIKPGEKKQVPFTFNKVTQMLLEFSLEVCSSSDLRFSMALCDQEKVFRHKRKNNVIKGLRKLLGPEETGNLCSSSRDVPVIAVLGSGGGFRAMIGFSGVLKALFESGVLDCATYIAGLSGSTWYMSTIYSHPEFPNKGPKEINKELMNNVSYNPLLLLTPQKVKRYIEALWNKKSSGQPVTFTDIFSMLIGETLIKDRMNSKLSHLQGKINDGQCPLPLFTCLHVKPDVSELMFADWVEFSPYEIGMAKYGTFMPPDLFGSKFYMGTVIKKYEENPLHFLMGVWGSAFSILFNRVLGVSNQNQGATMEEELENIKPKHIVSTDSSDSDDEMQEPKGTENAEAEVEYQRNNQASWVQRMLMALLGDSSLFNTREGRAGKVHNFMLGLNLNSSYPLSPLVEFGTQQSMEDDELDAAVAVFELET
;
A
#
# COMPACT_ATOMS: atom_id res chain seq x y z
N MET A 1 30.60 -3.33 -11.17
CA MET A 1 30.65 -3.92 -9.81
C MET A 1 30.28 -2.82 -8.84
N ALA A 2 29.03 -2.81 -8.36
CA ALA A 2 28.63 -1.87 -7.32
C ALA A 2 29.40 -2.25 -6.04
N SER A 3 30.03 -1.26 -5.40
CA SER A 3 30.67 -1.46 -4.10
C SER A 3 29.61 -1.91 -3.11
N VAL A 4 29.75 -3.12 -2.56
CA VAL A 4 28.92 -3.59 -1.46
C VAL A 4 29.08 -2.59 -0.32
N ASP A 5 27.96 -2.00 0.12
CA ASP A 5 27.95 -1.11 1.28
C ASP A 5 28.30 -1.95 2.52
N PRO A 6 29.34 -1.59 3.29
CA PRO A 6 29.74 -2.35 4.48
C PRO A 6 28.66 -2.42 5.57
N TYR A 7 27.59 -1.63 5.46
CA TYR A 7 26.43 -1.64 6.36
C TYR A 7 25.20 -2.35 5.78
N GLN A 8 25.28 -2.88 4.55
CA GLN A 8 24.19 -3.65 3.96
C GLN A 8 24.24 -5.09 4.51
N HIS A 9 23.34 -5.37 5.45
CA HIS A 9 23.19 -6.69 6.07
C HIS A 9 22.22 -7.61 5.32
N ILE A 10 21.36 -7.05 4.46
CA ILE A 10 20.33 -7.77 3.70
C ILE A 10 20.37 -7.33 2.24
N ILE A 11 20.43 -8.31 1.32
CA ILE A 11 20.44 -8.11 -0.12
C ILE A 11 19.19 -8.76 -0.70
N VAL A 12 18.44 -8.01 -1.50
CA VAL A 12 17.35 -8.56 -2.32
C VAL A 12 17.96 -9.26 -3.53
N GLU A 13 17.76 -10.56 -3.64
CA GLU A 13 18.18 -11.30 -4.82
C GLU A 13 17.34 -10.90 -6.03
N HIS A 14 18.01 -10.57 -7.13
CA HIS A 14 17.33 -10.36 -8.39
C HIS A 14 17.03 -11.71 -9.02
N GLN A 15 15.75 -12.05 -9.03
CA GLN A 15 15.23 -13.20 -9.74
C GLN A 15 14.42 -12.72 -10.94
N TYR A 16 14.55 -13.43 -12.05
CA TYR A 16 13.71 -13.18 -13.20
C TYR A 16 12.41 -13.96 -13.01
N SER A 17 11.28 -13.31 -13.29
CA SER A 17 9.98 -13.98 -13.35
C SER A 17 9.69 -14.39 -14.79
N HIS A 18 8.76 -15.32 -14.96
CA HIS A 18 8.18 -15.60 -16.26
C HIS A 18 6.81 -14.94 -16.39
N ARG A 19 6.53 -14.34 -17.55
CA ARG A 19 5.19 -13.92 -17.93
C ARG A 19 4.56 -14.98 -18.82
N PHE A 20 3.54 -15.63 -18.29
CA PHE A 20 2.78 -16.64 -19.00
C PHE A 20 1.47 -16.03 -19.51
N LEU A 21 1.33 -15.95 -20.82
CA LEU A 21 0.12 -15.48 -21.49
C LEU A 21 -0.73 -16.66 -21.92
N VAL A 22 -2.02 -16.60 -21.60
CA VAL A 22 -3.02 -17.58 -21.95
C VAL A 22 -4.12 -16.88 -22.74
N THR A 23 -4.26 -17.23 -24.03
CA THR A 23 -5.39 -16.79 -24.84
C THR A 23 -6.41 -17.92 -24.95
N VAL A 24 -7.60 -17.70 -24.38
CA VAL A 24 -8.74 -18.59 -24.53
C VAL A 24 -9.43 -18.24 -25.84
N ILE A 25 -9.25 -19.09 -26.86
CA ILE A 25 -9.71 -18.77 -28.22
C ILE A 25 -11.19 -19.12 -28.36
N LYS A 26 -11.53 -20.40 -28.27
CA LYS A 26 -12.89 -20.90 -28.52
C LYS A 26 -13.11 -22.31 -27.97
N ALA A 27 -14.38 -22.69 -27.84
CA ALA A 27 -14.81 -24.07 -27.68
C ALA A 27 -15.84 -24.45 -28.76
N THR A 28 -16.01 -25.75 -28.99
CA THR A 28 -17.00 -26.30 -29.93
C THR A 28 -17.66 -27.53 -29.33
N ASN A 29 -18.95 -27.70 -29.61
CA ASN A 29 -19.79 -28.78 -29.09
C ASN A 29 -19.85 -28.83 -27.56
N VAL A 30 -19.98 -27.67 -26.90
CA VAL A 30 -20.23 -27.61 -25.45
C VAL A 30 -21.58 -28.29 -25.15
N THR A 31 -21.60 -29.19 -24.17
CA THR A 31 -22.79 -29.99 -23.83
C THR A 31 -22.77 -30.42 -22.37
N LYS A 32 -23.95 -30.39 -21.74
CA LYS A 32 -24.29 -31.02 -20.44
C LYS A 32 -24.82 -32.45 -20.63
N GLY A 33 -24.78 -32.96 -21.86
CA GLY A 33 -25.47 -34.17 -22.30
C GLY A 33 -26.89 -33.86 -22.79
N THR A 34 -27.47 -34.78 -23.56
CA THR A 34 -28.74 -34.55 -24.31
C THR A 34 -29.90 -34.06 -23.45
N PHE A 35 -30.01 -34.53 -22.20
CA PHE A 35 -31.09 -34.12 -21.31
C PHE A 35 -30.82 -32.77 -20.62
N GLY A 36 -29.54 -32.49 -20.29
CA GLY A 36 -29.13 -31.22 -19.72
C GLY A 36 -29.32 -30.08 -20.71
N ASP A 37 -28.87 -30.26 -21.95
CA ASP A 37 -28.98 -29.24 -23.01
C ASP A 37 -30.44 -28.91 -23.39
N MET A 38 -31.37 -29.85 -23.18
CA MET A 38 -32.81 -29.64 -23.43
C MET A 38 -33.47 -28.80 -22.32
N LEU A 39 -32.99 -28.94 -21.09
CA LEU A 39 -33.49 -28.15 -19.95
C LEU A 39 -32.90 -26.75 -19.97
N ASP A 40 -31.61 -26.66 -20.28
CA ASP A 40 -30.87 -25.42 -20.27
C ASP A 40 -29.71 -25.49 -21.27
N THR A 41 -29.71 -24.62 -22.27
CA THR A 41 -28.64 -24.60 -23.26
C THR A 41 -27.40 -23.98 -22.62
N PRO A 42 -26.21 -24.57 -22.75
CA PRO A 42 -25.01 -24.08 -22.07
C PRO A 42 -24.75 -22.57 -22.29
N ASP A 43 -24.42 -21.88 -21.20
CA ASP A 43 -23.96 -20.50 -21.10
C ASP A 43 -22.44 -20.47 -20.76
N PRO A 44 -21.54 -20.91 -21.66
CA PRO A 44 -20.19 -21.28 -21.26
C PRO A 44 -19.26 -20.11 -20.97
N TYR A 45 -18.39 -20.31 -19.98
CA TYR A 45 -17.18 -19.52 -19.74
C TYR A 45 -16.02 -20.43 -19.30
N VAL A 46 -14.80 -19.90 -19.34
CA VAL A 46 -13.60 -20.64 -18.93
C VAL A 46 -12.99 -19.96 -17.71
N GLU A 47 -12.69 -20.77 -16.70
CA GLU A 47 -11.90 -20.38 -15.53
C GLU A 47 -10.48 -20.94 -15.66
N LEU A 48 -9.49 -20.09 -15.38
CA LEU A 48 -8.07 -20.39 -15.35
C LEU A 48 -7.59 -20.24 -13.91
N TYR A 49 -6.89 -21.24 -13.39
CA TYR A 49 -6.34 -21.22 -12.05
C TYR A 49 -4.87 -21.68 -12.01
N ILE A 50 -4.00 -20.92 -11.35
CA ILE A 50 -2.61 -21.29 -11.07
C ILE A 50 -2.34 -21.08 -9.58
N SER A 51 -2.17 -22.16 -8.83
CA SER A 51 -2.00 -22.10 -7.36
C SER A 51 -0.75 -21.36 -6.90
N SER A 52 0.33 -21.41 -7.70
CA SER A 52 1.59 -20.72 -7.43
C SER A 52 1.58 -19.22 -7.75
N ALA A 53 0.51 -18.70 -8.38
CA ALA A 53 0.42 -17.30 -8.78
C ALA A 53 -0.45 -16.48 -7.79
N PRO A 54 -0.06 -15.25 -7.43
CA PRO A 54 -0.83 -14.43 -6.48
C PRO A 54 -2.17 -13.90 -7.02
N GLU A 55 -2.35 -13.80 -8.34
CA GLU A 55 -3.68 -13.67 -8.97
C GLU A 55 -4.04 -14.99 -9.62
N SER A 56 -4.20 -16.01 -8.77
CA SER A 56 -4.35 -17.40 -9.18
C SER A 56 -5.53 -17.64 -10.10
N ARG A 57 -6.70 -17.03 -9.84
CA ARG A 57 -7.95 -17.26 -10.58
C ARG A 57 -8.28 -16.13 -11.56
N LYS A 58 -8.52 -16.46 -12.83
CA LYS A 58 -9.01 -15.55 -13.90
C LYS A 58 -10.11 -16.22 -14.71
N ARG A 59 -11.07 -15.47 -15.24
CA ARG A 59 -12.17 -16.04 -16.05
C ARG A 59 -12.51 -15.21 -17.28
N THR A 60 -13.01 -15.87 -18.32
CA THR A 60 -13.60 -15.22 -19.49
C THR A 60 -15.01 -14.69 -19.19
N LYS A 61 -15.57 -13.90 -20.11
CA LYS A 61 -17.01 -13.66 -20.14
C LYS A 61 -17.74 -14.95 -20.50
N HIS A 62 -19.01 -15.05 -20.09
CA HIS A 62 -19.90 -16.10 -20.57
C HIS A 62 -20.61 -15.66 -21.86
N PHE A 63 -21.04 -16.64 -22.66
CA PHE A 63 -21.93 -16.42 -23.80
C PHE A 63 -23.24 -17.14 -23.55
N ASN A 64 -24.37 -16.44 -23.68
CA ASN A 64 -25.67 -17.05 -23.44
C ASN A 64 -26.06 -18.00 -24.58
N ASN A 65 -26.40 -19.24 -24.22
CA ASN A 65 -26.98 -20.27 -25.06
C ASN A 65 -26.13 -20.56 -26.30
N ASP A 66 -24.81 -20.59 -26.13
CA ASP A 66 -23.85 -20.77 -27.22
C ASP A 66 -22.97 -22.01 -26.98
N ILE A 67 -23.20 -23.05 -27.79
CA ILE A 67 -22.43 -24.30 -27.73
C ILE A 67 -21.10 -24.24 -28.51
N ASN A 68 -20.82 -23.13 -29.21
CA ASN A 68 -19.58 -22.90 -29.95
C ASN A 68 -18.97 -21.50 -29.66
N PRO A 69 -18.74 -21.18 -28.39
CA PRO A 69 -18.32 -19.84 -27.96
C PRO A 69 -16.93 -19.48 -28.51
N VAL A 70 -16.74 -18.20 -28.84
CA VAL A 70 -15.46 -17.63 -29.28
C VAL A 70 -15.12 -16.43 -28.39
N TRP A 71 -14.22 -16.63 -27.43
CA TRP A 71 -13.84 -15.60 -26.45
C TRP A 71 -12.75 -14.67 -26.98
N ASN A 72 -11.65 -15.24 -27.51
CA ASN A 72 -10.42 -14.50 -27.84
C ASN A 72 -9.94 -13.57 -26.71
N GLU A 73 -10.08 -14.02 -25.46
CA GLU A 73 -9.64 -13.28 -24.27
C GLU A 73 -8.24 -13.73 -23.88
N THR A 74 -7.35 -12.77 -23.57
CA THR A 74 -5.96 -13.04 -23.17
C THR A 74 -5.74 -12.64 -21.73
N PHE A 75 -5.14 -13.54 -20.97
CA PHE A 75 -4.80 -13.38 -19.56
C PHE A 75 -3.30 -13.53 -19.38
N ASP A 76 -2.72 -12.79 -18.44
CA ASP A 76 -1.31 -12.87 -18.10
C ASP A 76 -1.10 -13.30 -16.64
N PHE A 77 -0.09 -14.13 -16.41
CA PHE A 77 0.33 -14.57 -15.09
C PHE A 77 1.81 -14.32 -14.93
N ILE A 78 2.22 -13.78 -13.78
CA ILE A 78 3.63 -13.67 -13.39
C ILE A 78 3.94 -14.87 -12.51
N LEU A 79 4.96 -15.64 -12.91
CA LEU A 79 5.29 -16.93 -12.31
C LEU A 79 6.75 -16.95 -11.85
N ASP A 80 6.98 -17.59 -10.70
CA ASP A 80 8.33 -17.96 -10.27
C ASP A 80 8.78 -19.21 -11.05
N PRO A 81 9.85 -19.14 -11.86
CA PRO A 81 10.37 -20.29 -12.59
C PRO A 81 10.83 -21.45 -11.69
N ASN A 82 11.07 -21.22 -10.40
CA ASN A 82 11.50 -22.25 -9.45
C ASN A 82 10.33 -23.05 -8.85
N GLN A 83 9.09 -22.59 -9.03
CA GLN A 83 7.90 -23.29 -8.56
C GLN A 83 7.34 -24.27 -9.60
N ASP A 84 6.59 -25.27 -9.12
CA ASP A 84 5.87 -26.20 -9.97
C ASP A 84 4.58 -25.57 -10.49
N ASN A 85 4.71 -24.81 -11.57
CA ASN A 85 3.60 -24.05 -12.15
C ASN A 85 2.69 -24.95 -13.02
N VAL A 86 1.47 -25.18 -12.54
CA VAL A 86 0.41 -25.94 -13.24
C VAL A 86 -0.78 -25.02 -13.50
N LEU A 87 -1.23 -24.97 -14.76
CA LEU A 87 -2.46 -24.28 -15.13
C LEU A 87 -3.63 -25.27 -15.06
N GLU A 88 -4.58 -25.00 -14.18
CA GLU A 88 -5.89 -25.64 -14.16
C GLU A 88 -6.87 -24.85 -15.03
N ILE A 89 -7.64 -25.57 -15.83
CA ILE A 89 -8.53 -25.01 -16.83
C ILE A 89 -9.89 -25.67 -16.63
N THR A 90 -10.88 -24.89 -16.21
CA THR A 90 -12.23 -25.39 -15.94
C THR A 90 -13.20 -24.76 -16.92
N LEU A 91 -13.90 -25.60 -17.68
CA LEU A 91 -15.03 -25.18 -18.51
C LEU A 91 -16.28 -25.15 -17.63
N MET A 92 -16.89 -23.99 -17.54
CA MET A 92 -18.03 -23.72 -16.66
C MET A 92 -19.26 -23.33 -17.47
N ASP A 93 -20.42 -23.50 -16.87
CA ASP A 93 -21.74 -23.12 -17.37
C ASP A 93 -22.38 -22.13 -16.38
N ALA A 94 -22.64 -20.91 -16.85
CA ALA A 94 -23.18 -19.86 -15.99
C ALA A 94 -24.66 -20.12 -15.70
N ASN A 95 -25.05 -20.07 -14.43
CA ASN A 95 -26.41 -20.37 -14.00
C ASN A 95 -26.93 -19.29 -13.04
N TYR A 96 -28.25 -19.09 -12.98
CA TYR A 96 -28.85 -18.09 -12.08
C TYR A 96 -28.63 -18.38 -10.58
N VAL A 97 -28.46 -19.66 -10.21
CA VAL A 97 -28.35 -20.08 -8.81
C VAL A 97 -26.92 -20.44 -8.45
N MET A 98 -26.30 -21.32 -9.23
CA MET A 98 -24.94 -21.79 -8.99
C MET A 98 -24.36 -22.32 -10.30
N ASP A 99 -23.20 -21.79 -10.71
CA ASP A 99 -22.52 -22.19 -11.94
C ASP A 99 -22.12 -23.68 -11.89
N GLU A 100 -22.25 -24.37 -13.01
CA GLU A 100 -21.95 -25.81 -13.13
C GLU A 100 -20.59 -26.02 -13.81
N SER A 101 -19.74 -26.89 -13.24
CA SER A 101 -18.48 -27.28 -13.88
C SER A 101 -18.73 -28.41 -14.89
N LEU A 102 -18.48 -28.13 -16.16
CA LEU A 102 -18.61 -29.10 -17.25
C LEU A 102 -17.37 -29.99 -17.38
N GLY A 103 -16.24 -29.57 -16.84
CA GLY A 103 -15.03 -30.37 -16.71
C GLY A 103 -13.77 -29.55 -16.49
N THR A 104 -12.75 -30.23 -15.97
CA THR A 104 -11.44 -29.63 -15.66
C THR A 104 -10.32 -30.34 -16.42
N ALA A 105 -9.36 -29.58 -16.90
CA ALA A 105 -8.13 -30.04 -17.51
C ALA A 105 -6.92 -29.35 -16.86
N THR A 106 -5.76 -29.96 -16.93
CA THR A 106 -4.52 -29.38 -16.40
C THR A 106 -3.46 -29.27 -17.48
N PHE A 107 -2.57 -28.30 -17.34
CA PHE A 107 -1.46 -28.06 -18.25
C PHE A 107 -0.18 -27.73 -17.49
N GLN A 108 0.86 -28.53 -17.72
CA GLN A 108 2.17 -28.33 -17.12
C GLN A 108 2.93 -27.23 -17.87
N ILE A 109 3.17 -26.08 -17.22
CA ILE A 109 3.79 -24.90 -17.87
C ILE A 109 5.26 -25.16 -18.20
N SER A 110 5.95 -26.01 -17.45
CA SER A 110 7.33 -26.44 -17.73
C SER A 110 7.51 -27.16 -19.08
N SER A 111 6.41 -27.58 -19.72
CA SER A 111 6.43 -28.14 -21.08
C SER A 111 6.64 -27.11 -22.20
N ILE A 112 6.57 -25.81 -21.89
CA ILE A 112 6.79 -24.69 -22.81
C ILE A 112 8.12 -24.01 -22.48
N LYS A 113 8.92 -23.70 -23.50
CA LYS A 113 10.16 -22.93 -23.30
C LYS A 113 9.90 -21.42 -23.40
N PRO A 114 10.67 -20.58 -22.68
CA PRO A 114 10.57 -19.14 -22.88
C PRO A 114 10.84 -18.73 -24.34
N GLY A 115 10.02 -17.82 -24.86
CA GLY A 115 9.98 -17.40 -26.27
C GLY A 115 9.13 -18.30 -27.19
N GLU A 116 8.61 -19.42 -26.70
CA GLU A 116 7.74 -20.31 -27.46
C GLU A 116 6.28 -19.87 -27.36
N LYS A 117 5.56 -19.99 -28.48
CA LYS A 117 4.11 -19.85 -28.56
C LYS A 117 3.50 -21.15 -29.06
N LYS A 118 2.53 -21.69 -28.33
CA LYS A 118 1.97 -23.03 -28.57
C LYS A 118 0.45 -23.01 -28.46
N GLN A 119 -0.23 -23.55 -29.47
CA GLN A 119 -1.66 -23.81 -29.41
C GLN A 119 -1.92 -25.23 -28.93
N VAL A 120 -2.78 -25.39 -27.94
CA VAL A 120 -3.06 -26.67 -27.29
C VAL A 120 -4.57 -26.92 -27.30
N PRO A 121 -5.03 -28.00 -27.95
CA PRO A 121 -6.41 -28.43 -27.87
C PRO A 121 -6.66 -29.24 -26.59
N PHE A 122 -7.79 -28.96 -25.93
CA PHE A 122 -8.30 -29.70 -24.78
C PHE A 122 -9.63 -30.36 -25.15
N THR A 123 -9.89 -31.54 -24.61
CA THR A 123 -11.14 -32.27 -24.86
C THR A 123 -11.82 -32.58 -23.53
N PHE A 124 -13.06 -32.12 -23.37
CA PHE A 124 -13.90 -32.38 -22.20
C PHE A 124 -15.00 -33.37 -22.56
N ASN A 125 -15.27 -34.32 -21.68
CA ASN A 125 -16.33 -35.34 -21.84
C ASN A 125 -16.29 -36.10 -23.18
N LYS A 126 -15.11 -36.18 -23.84
CA LYS A 126 -14.90 -36.78 -25.17
C LYS A 126 -15.68 -36.14 -26.32
N VAL A 127 -16.34 -35.00 -26.10
CA VAL A 127 -17.21 -34.33 -27.08
C VAL A 127 -16.78 -32.89 -27.31
N THR A 128 -16.71 -32.12 -26.23
CA THR A 128 -16.38 -30.69 -26.28
C THR A 128 -14.88 -30.52 -26.57
N GLN A 129 -14.56 -29.74 -27.59
CA GLN A 129 -13.18 -29.37 -27.91
C GLN A 129 -12.96 -27.90 -27.60
N MET A 130 -11.85 -27.57 -26.95
CA MET A 130 -11.47 -26.21 -26.61
C MET A 130 -10.05 -25.93 -27.07
N LEU A 131 -9.80 -24.74 -27.61
CA LEU A 131 -8.47 -24.35 -28.09
C LEU A 131 -7.94 -23.18 -27.27
N LEU A 132 -6.79 -23.38 -26.64
CA LEU A 132 -6.06 -22.33 -25.95
C LEU A 132 -4.73 -22.10 -26.67
N GLU A 133 -4.24 -20.88 -26.59
CA GLU A 133 -2.90 -20.51 -27.01
C GLU A 133 -2.10 -20.02 -25.81
N PHE A 134 -0.87 -20.51 -25.71
CA PHE A 134 0.04 -20.23 -24.63
C PHE A 134 1.29 -19.55 -25.17
N SER A 135 1.81 -18.54 -24.47
CA SER A 135 3.17 -18.05 -24.68
C SER A 135 3.85 -17.75 -23.36
N LEU A 136 5.14 -18.05 -23.30
CA LEU A 136 5.96 -17.83 -22.11
C LEU A 136 7.07 -16.84 -22.44
N GLU A 137 7.19 -15.76 -21.66
CA GLU A 137 8.20 -14.71 -21.84
C GLU A 137 9.03 -14.57 -20.56
N VAL A 138 10.29 -14.13 -20.69
CA VAL A 138 11.13 -13.81 -19.53
C VAL A 138 10.96 -12.35 -19.18
N CYS A 139 10.57 -12.06 -17.94
CA CYS A 139 10.54 -10.70 -17.40
C CYS A 139 11.90 -10.36 -16.80
N SER A 140 12.73 -9.65 -17.57
CA SER A 140 14.06 -9.22 -17.12
C SER A 140 14.06 -7.90 -16.36
N SER A 141 13.01 -7.08 -16.49
CA SER A 141 12.89 -5.78 -15.83
C SER A 141 11.86 -5.85 -14.72
N SER A 142 12.24 -5.35 -13.54
CA SER A 142 11.35 -5.17 -12.40
C SER A 142 10.81 -3.73 -12.39
N ASP A 143 9.57 -3.57 -11.93
CA ASP A 143 8.98 -2.25 -11.65
C ASP A 143 9.50 -1.67 -10.33
N LEU A 144 10.06 -2.51 -9.46
CA LEU A 144 10.79 -2.09 -8.27
C LEU A 144 12.22 -1.68 -8.62
N ARG A 145 12.67 -0.61 -7.96
CA ARG A 145 14.04 -0.14 -8.02
C ARG A 145 14.81 -0.74 -6.85
N PHE A 146 15.83 -1.54 -7.16
CA PHE A 146 16.73 -2.14 -6.17
C PHE A 146 18.08 -1.41 -6.16
N SER A 147 18.28 -0.46 -5.26
CA SER A 147 19.61 0.12 -4.98
C SER A 147 19.57 1.02 -3.75
N MET A 148 20.66 1.02 -2.98
CA MET A 148 20.90 1.89 -1.82
C MET A 148 21.19 3.35 -2.17
N ALA A 149 21.52 3.64 -3.43
CA ALA A 149 21.73 5.01 -3.87
C ALA A 149 20.38 5.73 -4.03
N LEU A 150 20.38 7.04 -3.85
CA LEU A 150 19.23 7.90 -4.16
C LEU A 150 18.73 7.69 -5.60
N CYS A 151 17.42 7.84 -5.83
CA CYS A 151 16.90 7.92 -7.20
C CYS A 151 17.48 9.11 -7.97
N ASP A 152 17.41 9.02 -9.30
CA ASP A 152 17.95 10.05 -10.17
C ASP A 152 17.20 11.38 -10.05
N GLN A 153 15.89 11.35 -9.79
CA GLN A 153 15.11 12.56 -9.52
C GLN A 153 15.62 13.30 -8.28
N GLU A 154 15.93 12.57 -7.20
CA GLU A 154 16.49 13.20 -6.01
C GLU A 154 17.92 13.72 -6.23
N LYS A 155 18.78 13.00 -6.97
CA LYS A 155 20.11 13.51 -7.32
C LYS A 155 20.02 14.82 -8.10
N VAL A 156 19.11 14.89 -9.07
CA VAL A 156 18.84 16.11 -9.85
C VAL A 156 18.29 17.22 -8.95
N PHE A 157 17.35 16.90 -8.07
CA PHE A 157 16.82 17.83 -7.08
C PHE A 157 17.94 18.42 -6.21
N ARG A 158 18.80 17.59 -5.61
CA ARG A 158 19.92 18.03 -4.77
C ARG A 158 20.86 18.95 -5.54
N HIS A 159 21.15 18.63 -6.79
CA HIS A 159 21.99 19.48 -7.64
C HIS A 159 21.36 20.86 -7.86
N LYS A 160 20.06 20.92 -8.20
CA LYS A 160 19.34 22.19 -8.38
C LYS A 160 19.22 22.97 -7.06
N ARG A 161 18.78 22.30 -5.99
CA ARG A 161 18.55 22.88 -4.65
C ARG A 161 19.82 23.46 -4.04
N LYS A 162 21.00 22.85 -4.29
CA LYS A 162 22.30 23.32 -3.80
C LYS A 162 22.54 24.80 -4.13
N ASN A 163 22.18 25.25 -5.32
CA ASN A 163 22.33 26.66 -5.71
C ASN A 163 21.43 27.60 -4.91
N ASN A 164 20.22 27.15 -4.55
CA ASN A 164 19.29 27.92 -3.73
C ASN A 164 19.74 27.95 -2.26
N VAL A 165 20.27 26.83 -1.74
CA VAL A 165 20.87 26.76 -0.40
C VAL A 165 22.04 27.73 -0.26
N ILE A 166 22.94 27.80 -1.24
CA ILE A 166 24.05 28.77 -1.24
C ILE A 166 23.53 30.21 -1.18
N LYS A 167 22.48 30.53 -1.97
CA LYS A 167 21.87 31.87 -1.94
C LYS A 167 21.24 32.17 -0.58
N GLY A 168 20.54 31.20 0.01
CA GLY A 168 19.96 31.30 1.35
C GLY A 168 21.04 31.56 2.41
N LEU A 169 22.10 30.75 2.43
CA LEU A 169 23.21 30.88 3.38
C LEU A 169 23.92 32.23 3.26
N ARG A 170 24.18 32.71 2.04
CA ARG A 170 24.76 34.04 1.80
C ARG A 170 23.89 35.17 2.34
N LYS A 171 22.56 35.05 2.20
CA LYS A 171 21.60 36.03 2.72
C LYS A 171 21.51 35.99 4.24
N LEU A 172 21.61 34.79 4.84
CA LEU A 172 21.45 34.59 6.28
C LEU A 172 22.72 34.92 7.08
N LEU A 173 23.88 34.46 6.63
CA LEU A 173 25.16 34.59 7.33
C LEU A 173 25.97 35.82 6.87
N GLY A 174 25.61 36.40 5.73
CA GLY A 174 26.32 37.52 5.13
C GLY A 174 27.52 37.09 4.26
N PRO A 175 28.06 38.02 3.44
CA PRO A 175 29.10 37.73 2.46
C PRO A 175 30.48 37.42 3.06
N GLU A 176 30.79 37.93 4.27
CA GLU A 176 32.08 37.72 4.93
C GLU A 176 32.29 36.24 5.31
N GLU A 177 31.27 35.63 5.93
CA GLU A 177 31.29 34.22 6.34
C GLU A 177 31.08 33.24 5.18
N THR A 178 30.60 33.72 4.03
CA THR A 178 30.20 32.87 2.89
C THR A 178 31.01 33.08 1.61
N GLY A 179 32.07 33.89 1.66
CA GLY A 179 32.90 34.25 0.50
C GLY A 179 33.50 33.06 -0.25
N ASN A 180 33.74 31.95 0.45
CA ASN A 180 34.32 30.73 -0.13
C ASN A 180 33.27 29.68 -0.58
N LEU A 181 31.97 29.88 -0.28
CA LEU A 181 30.92 28.94 -0.66
C LEU A 181 30.63 29.02 -2.16
N CYS A 182 31.13 28.04 -2.91
CA CYS A 182 30.85 27.85 -4.33
C CYS A 182 30.02 26.58 -4.59
N SER A 183 29.28 26.55 -5.71
CA SER A 183 28.45 25.40 -6.12
C SER A 183 29.25 24.13 -6.36
N SER A 184 30.53 24.26 -6.72
CA SER A 184 31.50 23.16 -6.83
C SER A 184 32.11 22.72 -5.50
N SER A 185 31.94 23.49 -4.42
CA SER A 185 32.51 23.15 -3.12
C SER A 185 31.77 21.98 -2.47
N ARG A 186 32.52 21.07 -1.83
CA ARG A 186 31.97 20.03 -0.96
C ARG A 186 31.40 20.58 0.35
N ASP A 187 31.63 21.87 0.63
CA ASP A 187 31.37 22.48 1.93
C ASP A 187 29.94 23.03 2.09
N VAL A 188 29.06 22.87 1.08
CA VAL A 188 27.64 23.28 1.25
C VAL A 188 26.93 22.28 2.16
N PRO A 189 26.48 22.68 3.35
CA PRO A 189 25.86 21.75 4.30
C PRO A 189 24.50 21.31 3.77
N VAL A 190 24.17 20.04 4.04
CA VAL A 190 22.84 19.48 3.80
C VAL A 190 22.05 19.64 5.10
N ILE A 191 21.12 20.59 5.11
CA ILE A 191 20.30 20.91 6.28
C ILE A 191 18.94 20.23 6.14
N ALA A 192 18.47 19.56 7.20
CA ALA A 192 17.15 18.95 7.29
C ALA A 192 16.33 19.59 8.42
N VAL A 193 15.06 19.85 8.15
CA VAL A 193 14.07 20.27 9.16
C VAL A 193 13.26 19.05 9.56
N LEU A 194 13.17 18.74 10.86
CA LEU A 194 12.43 17.57 11.35
C LEU A 194 11.18 18.01 12.13
N GLY A 195 10.05 17.39 11.83
CA GLY A 195 8.78 17.56 12.55
C GLY A 195 8.35 16.26 13.23
N SER A 196 8.14 16.30 14.55
CA SER A 196 7.74 15.14 15.34
C SER A 196 6.29 14.71 15.10
N GLY A 197 5.92 13.55 15.66
CA GLY A 197 4.52 13.18 15.85
C GLY A 197 3.83 14.00 16.95
N GLY A 198 2.49 13.95 16.99
CA GLY A 198 1.72 14.64 18.05
C GLY A 198 0.29 15.01 17.66
N GLY A 199 -0.31 14.42 16.63
CA GLY A 199 -1.63 14.82 16.12
C GLY A 199 -1.70 16.32 15.79
N PHE A 200 -2.82 16.96 16.11
CA PHE A 200 -2.99 18.40 15.87
C PHE A 200 -2.02 19.28 16.66
N ARG A 201 -1.50 18.83 17.81
CA ARG A 201 -0.48 19.58 18.57
C ARG A 201 0.79 19.75 17.72
N ALA A 202 1.30 18.64 17.18
CA ALA A 202 2.46 18.68 16.28
C ALA A 202 2.17 19.46 15.01
N MET A 203 1.01 19.24 14.38
CA MET A 203 0.61 19.96 13.16
C MET A 203 0.61 21.49 13.36
N ILE A 204 -0.04 21.98 14.41
CA ILE A 204 -0.15 23.41 14.69
C ILE A 204 1.20 23.98 15.14
N GLY A 205 1.93 23.29 16.01
CA GLY A 205 3.28 23.69 16.41
C GLY A 205 4.21 23.81 15.21
N PHE A 206 4.24 22.79 14.36
CA PHE A 206 5.07 22.77 13.16
C PHE A 206 4.67 23.84 12.14
N SER A 207 3.39 24.23 12.09
CA SER A 207 2.94 25.36 11.27
C SER A 207 3.58 26.70 11.70
N GLY A 208 3.73 26.91 13.01
CA GLY A 208 4.41 28.08 13.56
C GLY A 208 5.92 28.05 13.30
N VAL A 209 6.54 26.88 13.48
CA VAL A 209 7.95 26.67 13.17
C VAL A 209 8.24 26.98 11.70
N LEU A 210 7.46 26.42 10.77
CA LEU A 210 7.68 26.66 9.34
C LEU A 210 7.44 28.11 8.93
N LYS A 211 6.49 28.81 9.56
CA LYS A 211 6.35 30.26 9.39
C LYS A 211 7.63 30.99 9.79
N ALA A 212 8.19 30.69 10.96
CA ALA A 212 9.43 31.34 11.42
C ALA A 212 10.62 31.02 10.51
N LEU A 213 10.78 29.77 10.08
CA LEU A 213 11.85 29.35 9.16
C LEU A 213 11.70 29.99 7.77
N PHE A 214 10.46 30.16 7.29
CA PHE A 214 10.17 30.81 6.01
C PHE A 214 10.46 32.32 6.08
N GLU A 215 9.94 33.02 7.10
CA GLU A 215 10.13 34.48 7.24
C GLU A 215 11.58 34.88 7.53
N SER A 216 12.34 34.02 8.22
CA SER A 216 13.78 34.24 8.49
C SER A 216 14.69 33.89 7.30
N GLY A 217 14.19 33.20 6.28
CA GLY A 217 15.01 32.67 5.17
C GLY A 217 15.82 31.42 5.51
N VAL A 218 15.68 30.87 6.71
CA VAL A 218 16.34 29.60 7.10
C VAL A 218 15.82 28.44 6.25
N LEU A 219 14.53 28.46 5.88
CA LEU A 219 13.96 27.41 5.03
C LEU A 219 14.60 27.35 3.63
N ASP A 220 15.09 28.48 3.10
CA ASP A 220 15.82 28.53 1.84
C ASP A 220 17.17 27.80 1.92
N CYS A 221 17.71 27.64 3.13
CA CYS A 221 18.94 26.91 3.41
C CYS A 221 18.70 25.40 3.58
N ALA A 222 17.45 24.97 3.84
CA ALA A 222 17.13 23.56 4.03
C ALA A 222 17.11 22.80 2.70
N THR A 223 17.67 21.59 2.70
CA THR A 223 17.59 20.63 1.58
C THR A 223 16.39 19.70 1.75
N TYR A 224 16.13 19.25 2.98
CA TYR A 224 15.05 18.32 3.30
C TYR A 224 14.12 18.88 4.37
N ILE A 225 12.88 18.42 4.35
CA ILE A 225 11.95 18.53 5.46
C ILE A 225 11.31 17.18 5.69
N ALA A 226 11.54 16.60 6.87
CA ALA A 226 11.04 15.29 7.23
C ALA A 226 9.98 15.40 8.34
N GLY A 227 8.97 14.53 8.30
CA GLY A 227 7.99 14.46 9.37
C GLY A 227 7.33 13.10 9.49
N LEU A 228 6.79 12.85 10.69
CA LEU A 228 5.98 11.67 11.00
C LEU A 228 4.71 12.09 11.74
N SER A 229 3.63 11.30 11.64
CA SER A 229 2.34 11.58 12.31
C SER A 229 1.88 13.03 12.10
N GLY A 230 1.52 13.76 13.15
CA GLY A 230 0.91 15.10 13.05
C GLY A 230 1.67 16.12 12.17
N SER A 231 3.00 16.07 12.12
CA SER A 231 3.78 16.98 11.24
C SER A 231 3.55 16.70 9.75
N THR A 232 3.30 15.44 9.39
CA THR A 232 2.97 15.05 8.00
C THR A 232 1.67 15.68 7.52
N TRP A 233 0.71 15.92 8.41
CA TRP A 233 -0.56 16.56 8.07
C TRP A 233 -0.34 18.02 7.67
N TYR A 234 0.54 18.74 8.38
CA TYR A 234 0.88 20.11 8.02
C TYR A 234 1.69 20.16 6.72
N MET A 235 2.69 19.29 6.57
CA MET A 235 3.47 19.16 5.33
C MET A 235 2.56 18.87 4.13
N SER A 236 1.62 17.94 4.26
CA SER A 236 0.63 17.64 3.22
C SER A 236 -0.23 18.86 2.90
N THR A 237 -0.67 19.60 3.93
CA THR A 237 -1.50 20.80 3.77
C THR A 237 -0.77 21.90 2.99
N ILE A 238 0.50 22.18 3.33
CA ILE A 238 1.27 23.27 2.72
C ILE A 238 1.80 22.90 1.33
N TYR A 239 2.35 21.69 1.14
CA TYR A 239 2.88 21.27 -0.16
C TYR A 239 1.77 21.04 -1.21
N SER A 240 0.57 20.62 -0.80
CA SER A 240 -0.59 20.53 -1.71
C SER A 240 -1.23 21.89 -2.02
N HIS A 241 -0.88 22.96 -1.30
CA HIS A 241 -1.50 24.26 -1.50
C HIS A 241 -1.15 24.81 -2.89
N PRO A 242 -2.14 25.24 -3.71
CA PRO A 242 -1.90 25.66 -5.10
C PRO A 242 -0.92 26.83 -5.19
N GLU A 243 -1.04 27.80 -4.28
CA GLU A 243 -0.21 29.01 -4.27
C GLU A 243 1.14 28.87 -3.56
N PHE A 244 1.44 27.75 -2.88
CA PHE A 244 2.76 27.55 -2.26
C PHE A 244 3.82 27.28 -3.35
N PRO A 245 5.05 27.83 -3.30
CA PRO A 245 5.64 28.69 -2.24
C PRO A 245 5.43 30.20 -2.40
N ASN A 246 4.68 30.67 -3.40
CA ASN A 246 4.43 32.11 -3.59
C ASN A 246 3.65 32.71 -2.41
N LYS A 247 2.66 31.97 -1.92
CA LYS A 247 1.97 32.21 -0.65
C LYS A 247 2.65 31.41 0.45
N GLY A 248 3.10 32.10 1.49
CA GLY A 248 3.88 31.50 2.56
C GLY A 248 3.00 30.86 3.65
N PRO A 249 3.65 30.28 4.67
CA PRO A 249 2.97 29.74 5.84
C PRO A 249 2.05 30.75 6.54
N LYS A 250 2.36 32.05 6.49
CA LYS A 250 1.57 33.08 7.18
C LYS A 250 0.10 33.10 6.75
N GLU A 251 -0.17 33.03 5.45
CA GLU A 251 -1.54 33.04 4.93
C GLU A 251 -2.16 31.64 4.99
N ILE A 252 -1.40 30.59 4.65
CA ILE A 252 -1.87 29.20 4.68
C ILE A 252 -2.26 28.79 6.12
N ASN A 253 -1.54 29.27 7.13
CA ASN A 253 -1.86 28.99 8.53
C ASN A 253 -3.17 29.66 8.98
N LYS A 254 -3.60 30.74 8.32
CA LYS A 254 -4.94 31.33 8.59
C LYS A 254 -6.05 30.41 8.09
N GLU A 255 -5.86 29.80 6.92
CA GLU A 255 -6.79 28.79 6.40
C GLU A 255 -6.80 27.56 7.31
N LEU A 256 -5.62 27.10 7.74
CA LEU A 256 -5.50 26.01 8.70
C LEU A 256 -6.25 26.31 9.99
N MET A 257 -6.07 27.51 10.56
CA MET A 257 -6.76 27.95 11.77
C MET A 257 -8.29 27.91 11.61
N ASN A 258 -8.82 28.39 10.48
CA ASN A 258 -10.25 28.37 10.19
C ASN A 258 -10.78 26.94 9.99
N ASN A 259 -9.96 26.05 9.45
CA ASN A 259 -10.33 24.64 9.26
C ASN A 259 -10.39 23.88 10.59
N VAL A 260 -9.45 24.13 11.51
CA VAL A 260 -9.38 23.44 12.81
C VAL A 260 -10.18 24.12 13.93
N SER A 261 -10.75 25.30 13.69
CA SER A 261 -11.60 25.98 14.68
C SER A 261 -12.93 25.26 14.93
N TYR A 262 -13.34 24.39 14.01
CA TYR A 262 -14.52 23.54 14.16
C TYR A 262 -14.08 22.14 14.60
N ASN A 263 -14.88 21.50 15.46
CA ASN A 263 -14.62 20.13 15.88
C ASN A 263 -14.70 19.19 14.65
N PRO A 264 -13.60 18.52 14.26
CA PRO A 264 -13.59 17.62 13.09
C PRO A 264 -14.62 16.50 13.20
N LEU A 265 -14.92 16.02 14.41
CA LEU A 265 -15.89 14.93 14.63
C LEU A 265 -17.31 15.32 14.20
N LEU A 266 -17.63 16.61 14.10
CA LEU A 266 -18.91 17.08 13.57
C LEU A 266 -19.04 16.87 12.05
N LEU A 267 -17.94 16.57 11.35
CA LEU A 267 -17.97 16.17 9.94
C LEU A 267 -18.47 14.74 9.74
N LEU A 268 -18.53 13.92 10.79
CA LEU A 268 -19.08 12.55 10.75
C LEU A 268 -20.62 12.58 10.77
N THR A 269 -21.23 13.29 9.82
CA THR A 269 -22.68 13.27 9.60
C THR A 269 -23.07 12.01 8.81
N PRO A 270 -24.31 11.49 8.95
CA PRO A 270 -24.74 10.30 8.22
C PRO A 270 -24.57 10.41 6.70
N GLN A 271 -24.82 11.61 6.14
CA GLN A 271 -24.67 11.87 4.71
C GLN A 271 -23.21 11.80 4.25
N LYS A 272 -22.28 12.36 5.03
CA LYS A 272 -20.85 12.35 4.70
C LYS A 272 -20.25 10.96 4.86
N VAL A 273 -20.60 10.28 5.96
CA VAL A 273 -20.17 8.90 6.19
C VAL A 273 -20.67 7.97 5.08
N LYS A 274 -21.92 8.12 4.62
CA LYS A 274 -22.42 7.35 3.47
C LYS A 274 -21.56 7.57 2.22
N ARG A 275 -21.19 8.81 1.91
CA ARG A 275 -20.30 9.12 0.78
C ARG A 275 -18.91 8.51 0.93
N TYR A 276 -18.38 8.50 2.16
CA TYR A 276 -17.11 7.83 2.42
C TYR A 276 -17.22 6.34 2.12
N ILE A 277 -18.26 5.68 2.61
CA ILE A 277 -18.50 4.24 2.39
C ILE A 277 -18.64 3.94 0.89
N GLU A 278 -19.39 4.73 0.13
CA GLU A 278 -19.51 4.58 -1.32
C GLU A 278 -18.14 4.65 -2.03
N ALA A 279 -17.29 5.62 -1.66
CA ALA A 279 -15.94 5.76 -2.20
C ALA A 279 -15.03 4.57 -1.80
N LEU A 280 -15.17 4.08 -0.57
CA LEU A 280 -14.43 2.90 -0.10
C LEU A 280 -14.90 1.61 -0.77
N TRP A 281 -16.18 1.51 -1.12
CA TRP A 281 -16.70 0.36 -1.84
C TRP A 281 -16.11 0.26 -3.25
N ASN A 282 -15.83 1.39 -3.91
CA ASN A 282 -15.08 1.40 -5.17
C ASN A 282 -13.64 0.90 -4.99
N LYS A 283 -12.97 1.28 -3.90
CA LYS A 283 -11.64 0.77 -3.56
C LYS A 283 -11.68 -0.75 -3.30
N LYS A 284 -12.64 -1.22 -2.49
CA LYS A 284 -12.81 -2.64 -2.16
C LYS A 284 -13.17 -3.47 -3.40
N SER A 285 -14.10 -3.01 -4.22
CA SER A 285 -14.52 -3.71 -5.44
C SER A 285 -13.41 -3.76 -6.50
N SER A 286 -12.45 -2.83 -6.48
CA SER A 286 -11.24 -2.95 -7.30
C SER A 286 -10.29 -4.06 -6.82
N GLY A 287 -10.41 -4.50 -5.56
CA GLY A 287 -9.56 -5.51 -4.92
C GLY A 287 -8.45 -4.94 -4.03
N GLN A 288 -8.55 -3.68 -3.61
CA GLN A 288 -7.67 -3.12 -2.57
C GLN A 288 -8.31 -3.26 -1.18
N PRO A 289 -7.51 -3.56 -0.13
CA PRO A 289 -8.02 -3.65 1.22
C PRO A 289 -8.53 -2.28 1.71
N VAL A 290 -9.60 -2.33 2.50
CA VAL A 290 -10.21 -1.18 3.16
C VAL A 290 -10.21 -1.43 4.66
N THR A 291 -9.78 -0.42 5.41
CA THR A 291 -9.64 -0.45 6.87
C THR A 291 -10.27 0.79 7.49
N PHE A 292 -10.36 0.85 8.82
CA PHE A 292 -10.80 2.08 9.48
C PHE A 292 -9.88 3.27 9.20
N THR A 293 -8.59 3.02 8.91
CA THR A 293 -7.65 4.07 8.50
C THR A 293 -8.15 4.83 7.29
N ASP A 294 -8.84 4.19 6.34
CA ASP A 294 -9.39 4.85 5.18
C ASP A 294 -10.47 5.89 5.54
N ILE A 295 -11.35 5.57 6.51
CA ILE A 295 -12.39 6.48 7.00
C ILE A 295 -11.76 7.65 7.75
N PHE A 296 -10.81 7.35 8.63
CA PHE A 296 -10.03 8.37 9.35
C PHE A 296 -9.30 9.30 8.36
N SER A 297 -8.76 8.74 7.28
CA SER A 297 -8.08 9.48 6.23
C SER A 297 -8.99 10.50 5.55
N MET A 298 -10.23 10.12 5.24
CA MET A 298 -11.21 11.02 4.62
C MET A 298 -11.62 12.15 5.56
N LEU A 299 -11.78 11.84 6.86
CA LEU A 299 -12.06 12.83 7.89
C LEU A 299 -10.93 13.88 8.01
N ILE A 300 -9.68 13.43 8.02
CA ILE A 300 -8.50 14.31 8.08
C ILE A 300 -8.39 15.13 6.78
N GLY A 301 -8.59 14.49 5.63
CA GLY A 301 -8.61 15.15 4.33
C GLY A 301 -9.67 16.25 4.26
N GLU A 302 -10.91 15.97 4.64
CA GLU A 302 -12.00 16.94 4.62
C GLU A 302 -11.81 18.05 5.67
N THR A 303 -11.05 17.79 6.73
CA THR A 303 -10.70 18.84 7.69
C THR A 303 -9.64 19.78 7.11
N LEU A 304 -8.56 19.24 6.52
CA LEU A 304 -7.35 20.02 6.23
C LEU A 304 -7.24 20.47 4.76
N ILE A 305 -7.71 19.66 3.82
CA ILE A 305 -7.52 19.82 2.38
C ILE A 305 -8.81 19.61 1.58
N LYS A 306 -9.97 19.97 2.16
CA LYS A 306 -11.33 19.79 1.58
C LYS A 306 -11.47 20.19 0.11
N ASP A 307 -10.82 21.27 -0.31
CA ASP A 307 -10.92 21.80 -1.67
C ASP A 307 -10.02 21.08 -2.69
N ARG A 308 -9.22 20.09 -2.21
CA ARG A 308 -8.21 19.39 -3.01
C ARG A 308 -8.01 17.94 -2.55
N MET A 309 -9.11 17.25 -2.23
CA MET A 309 -9.11 15.84 -1.79
C MET A 309 -8.43 14.88 -2.79
N ASN A 310 -8.47 15.20 -4.08
CA ASN A 310 -7.82 14.40 -5.14
C ASN A 310 -6.31 14.67 -5.29
N SER A 311 -5.70 15.43 -4.38
CA SER A 311 -4.24 15.62 -4.35
C SER A 311 -3.56 14.27 -4.16
N LYS A 312 -2.40 14.08 -4.79
CA LYS A 312 -1.61 12.84 -4.76
C LYS A 312 -0.18 13.15 -4.31
N LEU A 313 0.58 12.14 -3.89
CA LEU A 313 1.97 12.36 -3.47
C LEU A 313 2.83 12.78 -4.67
N SER A 314 2.61 12.16 -5.83
CA SER A 314 3.26 12.52 -7.09
C SER A 314 3.02 13.99 -7.50
N HIS A 315 1.84 14.56 -7.21
CA HIS A 315 1.53 15.96 -7.52
C HIS A 315 2.44 16.95 -6.79
N LEU A 316 3.00 16.57 -5.63
CA LEU A 316 3.89 17.44 -4.85
C LEU A 316 5.23 17.69 -5.56
N GLN A 317 5.60 16.89 -6.58
CA GLN A 317 6.78 17.12 -7.43
C GLN A 317 6.78 18.53 -8.03
N GLY A 318 5.60 19.08 -8.37
CA GLY A 318 5.45 20.44 -8.89
C GLY A 318 5.97 21.53 -7.95
N LYS A 319 6.14 21.24 -6.65
CA LYS A 319 6.69 22.16 -5.65
C LYS A 319 8.19 22.04 -5.44
N ILE A 320 8.85 21.03 -5.99
CA ILE A 320 10.24 20.70 -5.68
C ILE A 320 11.13 20.52 -6.91
N ASN A 321 10.58 20.27 -8.10
CA ASN A 321 11.36 19.89 -9.29
C ASN A 321 12.41 20.92 -9.72
N ASP A 322 12.27 22.19 -9.33
CA ASP A 322 13.22 23.26 -9.61
C ASP A 322 14.09 23.62 -8.39
N GLY A 323 14.03 22.82 -7.34
CA GLY A 323 14.71 23.05 -6.07
C GLY A 323 14.16 24.27 -5.32
N GLN A 324 12.94 24.72 -5.63
CA GLN A 324 12.33 25.91 -5.04
C GLN A 324 11.91 25.72 -3.57
N CYS A 325 11.57 24.49 -3.19
CA CYS A 325 11.29 24.09 -1.81
C CYS A 325 12.25 22.97 -1.36
N PRO A 326 12.44 22.75 -0.05
CA PRO A 326 13.05 21.52 0.46
C PRO A 326 12.26 20.28 0.00
N LEU A 327 12.92 19.12 -0.12
CA LEU A 327 12.23 17.86 -0.45
C LEU A 327 11.43 17.39 0.78
N PRO A 328 10.11 17.20 0.67
CA PRO A 328 9.33 16.64 1.76
C PRO A 328 9.52 15.13 1.83
N LEU A 329 9.86 14.65 3.03
CA LEU A 329 10.00 13.24 3.39
C LEU A 329 8.97 12.89 4.46
N PHE A 330 8.21 11.83 4.24
CA PHE A 330 7.24 11.32 5.19
C PHE A 330 7.57 9.87 5.51
N THR A 331 7.03 9.34 6.61
CA THR A 331 7.33 7.96 7.00
C THR A 331 6.20 7.28 7.76
N CYS A 332 6.16 5.95 7.66
CA CYS A 332 5.44 5.05 8.55
C CYS A 332 6.30 3.80 8.83
N LEU A 333 5.82 2.92 9.71
CA LEU A 333 6.35 1.57 9.86
C LEU A 333 5.56 0.57 9.01
N HIS A 334 6.28 -0.40 8.48
CA HIS A 334 5.78 -1.70 8.08
C HIS A 334 5.95 -2.67 9.25
N VAL A 335 4.85 -3.23 9.74
CA VAL A 335 4.81 -4.14 10.89
C VAL A 335 4.54 -5.55 10.39
N LYS A 336 5.53 -6.44 10.54
CA LYS A 336 5.38 -7.86 10.22
C LYS A 336 4.63 -8.60 11.33
N PRO A 337 3.80 -9.60 11.01
CA PRO A 337 3.01 -10.33 12.01
C PRO A 337 3.85 -11.15 13.00
N ASP A 338 5.04 -11.59 12.59
CA ASP A 338 5.96 -12.41 13.37
C ASP A 338 6.88 -11.60 14.30
N VAL A 339 6.92 -10.27 14.13
CA VAL A 339 7.78 -9.39 14.92
C VAL A 339 7.11 -9.00 16.24
N SER A 340 7.70 -9.46 17.35
CA SER A 340 7.14 -9.27 18.69
C SER A 340 7.30 -7.86 19.26
N GLU A 341 8.12 -6.99 18.65
CA GLU A 341 8.40 -5.65 19.14
C GLU A 341 8.53 -4.62 18.00
N LEU A 342 7.83 -3.48 18.13
CA LEU A 342 7.78 -2.42 17.11
C LEU A 342 9.15 -1.81 16.79
N MET A 343 10.13 -1.94 17.69
CA MET A 343 11.52 -1.50 17.46
C MET A 343 12.18 -2.24 16.28
N PHE A 344 11.72 -3.45 15.95
CA PHE A 344 12.21 -4.24 14.82
C PHE A 344 11.36 -4.10 13.56
N ALA A 345 10.33 -3.25 13.59
CA ALA A 345 9.56 -2.92 12.40
C ALA A 345 10.41 -2.13 11.40
N ASP A 346 10.06 -2.25 10.12
CA ASP A 346 10.82 -1.62 9.05
C ASP A 346 10.25 -0.24 8.74
N TRP A 347 11.12 0.77 8.65
CA TRP A 347 10.72 2.11 8.25
C TRP A 347 10.50 2.18 6.75
N VAL A 348 9.35 2.71 6.36
CA VAL A 348 9.00 3.04 4.98
C VAL A 348 9.13 4.54 4.80
N GLU A 349 9.93 4.98 3.85
CA GLU A 349 10.07 6.38 3.48
C GLU A 349 9.19 6.73 2.28
N PHE A 350 8.67 7.96 2.28
CA PHE A 350 7.81 8.48 1.24
C PHE A 350 8.34 9.84 0.81
N SER A 351 8.61 9.98 -0.47
CA SER A 351 8.89 11.27 -1.10
C SER A 351 7.98 11.44 -2.32
N PRO A 352 7.87 12.65 -2.88
CA PRO A 352 7.18 12.83 -4.16
C PRO A 352 7.81 12.05 -5.31
N TYR A 353 9.03 11.51 -5.17
CA TYR A 353 9.76 10.79 -6.22
C TYR A 353 9.67 9.27 -6.11
N GLU A 354 9.81 8.72 -4.91
CA GLU A 354 9.75 7.28 -4.64
C GLU A 354 9.27 7.00 -3.21
N ILE A 355 8.73 5.80 -3.02
CA ILE A 355 8.34 5.20 -1.74
C ILE A 355 9.09 3.89 -1.61
N GLY A 356 9.62 3.57 -0.42
CA GLY A 356 10.33 2.31 -0.25
C GLY A 356 10.91 2.09 1.14
N MET A 357 11.68 1.01 1.25
CA MET A 357 12.38 0.63 2.47
C MET A 357 13.89 0.73 2.22
N ALA A 358 14.50 1.82 2.71
CA ALA A 358 15.94 2.06 2.58
C ALA A 358 16.79 0.88 3.08
N LYS A 359 16.34 0.20 4.15
CA LYS A 359 17.02 -0.97 4.73
C LYS A 359 17.26 -2.08 3.70
N TYR A 360 16.33 -2.28 2.77
CA TYR A 360 16.41 -3.28 1.71
C TYR A 360 16.81 -2.68 0.36
N GLY A 361 16.86 -1.35 0.26
CA GLY A 361 17.15 -0.65 -0.98
C GLY A 361 16.07 -0.85 -2.03
N THR A 362 14.85 -1.15 -1.60
CA THR A 362 13.71 -1.45 -2.48
C THR A 362 12.76 -0.27 -2.51
N PHE A 363 12.57 0.28 -3.71
CA PHE A 363 11.78 1.48 -3.94
C PHE A 363 10.84 1.32 -5.12
N MET A 364 9.80 2.14 -5.15
CA MET A 364 8.89 2.27 -6.27
C MET A 364 8.40 3.71 -6.44
N PRO A 365 7.96 4.09 -7.64
CA PRO A 365 7.23 5.33 -7.84
C PRO A 365 5.97 5.44 -6.94
N PRO A 366 5.55 6.64 -6.52
CA PRO A 366 4.39 6.82 -5.65
C PRO A 366 3.08 6.25 -6.20
N ASP A 367 2.91 6.24 -7.53
CA ASP A 367 1.70 5.74 -8.18
C ASP A 367 1.57 4.22 -8.15
N LEU A 368 2.63 3.49 -7.77
CA LEU A 368 2.58 2.05 -7.57
C LEU A 368 2.27 1.64 -6.13
N PHE A 369 2.38 2.55 -5.15
CA PHE A 369 2.12 2.20 -3.75
C PHE A 369 0.65 1.82 -3.53
N GLY A 370 0.43 0.57 -3.11
CA GLY A 370 -0.88 -0.05 -2.97
C GLY A 370 -1.30 -0.91 -4.17
N SER A 371 -0.48 -1.01 -5.21
CA SER A 371 -0.60 -2.01 -6.29
C SER A 371 -0.19 -3.41 -5.81
N LYS A 372 -0.70 -4.44 -6.47
CA LYS A 372 -0.24 -5.82 -6.21
C LYS A 372 1.08 -6.05 -6.95
N PHE A 373 2.04 -6.66 -6.25
CA PHE A 373 3.33 -7.05 -6.81
C PHE A 373 3.55 -8.54 -6.68
N TYR A 374 4.43 -9.07 -7.51
CA TYR A 374 5.02 -10.38 -7.35
C TYR A 374 6.42 -10.40 -7.96
N MET A 375 7.41 -10.84 -7.19
CA MET A 375 8.82 -10.86 -7.60
C MET A 375 9.29 -9.50 -8.17
N GLY A 376 8.82 -8.41 -7.56
CA GLY A 376 9.12 -7.03 -7.98
C GLY A 376 8.48 -6.58 -9.30
N THR A 377 7.53 -7.33 -9.85
CA THR A 377 6.73 -6.92 -11.01
C THR A 377 5.31 -6.58 -10.57
N VAL A 378 4.73 -5.50 -11.12
CA VAL A 378 3.33 -5.16 -10.85
C VAL A 378 2.41 -6.15 -11.57
N ILE A 379 1.62 -6.90 -10.80
CA ILE A 379 0.62 -7.82 -11.36
C ILE A 379 -0.72 -7.12 -11.59
N LYS A 380 -1.07 -6.17 -10.71
CA LYS A 380 -2.28 -5.36 -10.83
C LYS A 380 -2.01 -3.94 -10.35
N LYS A 381 -2.04 -3.01 -11.30
CA LYS A 381 -1.90 -1.58 -11.03
C LYS A 381 -3.25 -0.98 -10.65
N TYR A 382 -3.29 -0.24 -9.54
CA TYR A 382 -4.43 0.58 -9.16
C TYR A 382 -4.15 2.06 -9.45
N GLU A 383 -5.18 2.89 -9.27
CA GLU A 383 -4.98 4.33 -9.24
C GLU A 383 -4.13 4.72 -8.03
N GLU A 384 -3.21 5.68 -8.20
CA GLU A 384 -2.45 6.25 -7.09
C GLU A 384 -3.38 6.71 -5.97
N ASN A 385 -3.09 6.23 -4.76
CA ASN A 385 -3.85 6.59 -3.58
C ASN A 385 -3.85 8.12 -3.36
N PRO A 386 -5.00 8.70 -2.96
CA PRO A 386 -5.05 10.13 -2.66
C PRO A 386 -4.18 10.45 -1.44
N LEU A 387 -3.65 11.67 -1.39
CA LEU A 387 -2.74 12.13 -0.34
C LEU A 387 -3.37 11.99 1.05
N HIS A 388 -4.70 12.18 1.18
CA HIS A 388 -5.36 11.99 2.46
C HIS A 388 -5.27 10.55 2.96
N PHE A 389 -5.28 9.53 2.09
CA PHE A 389 -5.06 8.13 2.46
C PHE A 389 -3.70 7.98 3.14
N LEU A 390 -2.64 8.53 2.54
CA LEU A 390 -1.30 8.53 3.14
C LEU A 390 -1.25 9.32 4.46
N MET A 391 -1.95 10.46 4.56
CA MET A 391 -2.09 11.19 5.83
C MET A 391 -2.76 10.33 6.92
N GLY A 392 -3.70 9.46 6.54
CA GLY A 392 -4.31 8.46 7.40
C GLY A 392 -3.28 7.41 7.85
N VAL A 393 -2.52 6.84 6.91
CA VAL A 393 -1.46 5.84 7.19
C VAL A 393 -0.37 6.41 8.10
N TRP A 394 0.15 7.61 7.79
CA TRP A 394 1.15 8.30 8.60
C TRP A 394 0.61 8.70 9.98
N GLY A 395 -0.71 8.71 10.19
CA GLY A 395 -1.38 9.06 11.44
C GLY A 395 -2.24 7.93 12.06
N SER A 396 -2.03 6.68 11.66
CA SER A 396 -2.91 5.54 11.99
C SER A 396 -2.97 5.15 13.47
N ALA A 397 -2.09 5.68 14.32
CA ALA A 397 -2.29 5.55 15.77
C ALA A 397 -3.66 6.10 16.23
N PHE A 398 -4.15 7.16 15.58
CA PHE A 398 -5.49 7.72 15.87
C PHE A 398 -6.63 6.86 15.32
N SER A 399 -6.40 6.09 14.25
CA SER A 399 -7.39 5.13 13.75
C SER A 399 -7.48 3.93 14.70
N ILE A 400 -6.34 3.40 15.18
CA ILE A 400 -6.28 2.30 16.16
C ILE A 400 -6.99 2.70 17.47
N LEU A 401 -6.71 3.90 18.00
CA LEU A 401 -7.27 4.42 19.24
C LEU A 401 -8.54 5.27 19.04
N PHE A 402 -9.27 5.08 17.95
CA PHE A 402 -10.40 5.96 17.60
C PHE A 402 -11.53 5.99 18.65
N ASN A 403 -11.79 4.87 19.35
CA ASN A 403 -12.79 4.84 20.42
C ASN A 403 -12.48 5.83 21.55
N ARG A 404 -11.19 6.04 21.83
CA ARG A 404 -10.72 7.06 22.78
C ARG A 404 -10.95 8.46 22.23
N VAL A 405 -10.65 8.69 20.95
CA VAL A 405 -10.90 9.97 20.27
C VAL A 405 -12.39 10.36 20.32
N LEU A 406 -13.30 9.37 20.26
CA LEU A 406 -14.74 9.57 20.41
C LEU A 406 -15.24 9.70 21.85
N GLY A 407 -14.37 9.55 22.86
CA GLY A 407 -14.73 9.63 24.28
C GLY A 407 -15.54 8.45 24.81
N VAL A 408 -15.40 7.26 24.20
CA VAL A 408 -16.17 6.04 24.55
C VAL A 408 -15.53 5.25 25.70
N SER A 409 -14.26 5.50 26.03
CA SER A 409 -13.55 4.81 27.11
C SER A 409 -13.90 5.42 28.48
N ASN A 410 -14.65 4.66 29.30
CA ASN A 410 -14.89 5.00 30.71
C ASN A 410 -13.78 4.50 31.66
N GLN A 411 -12.75 3.80 31.15
CA GLN A 411 -11.70 3.23 32.01
C GLN A 411 -10.52 4.17 32.28
N ASN A 412 -10.34 5.26 31.53
CA ASN A 412 -9.18 6.13 31.69
C ASN A 412 -9.51 7.59 31.36
N GLN A 413 -10.31 8.26 32.20
CA GLN A 413 -10.42 9.73 32.15
C GLN A 413 -9.10 10.44 32.54
N GLY A 414 -8.03 9.70 32.89
CA GLY A 414 -6.73 10.24 33.29
C GLY A 414 -5.50 9.74 32.52
N ALA A 415 -5.56 8.65 31.74
CA ALA A 415 -4.38 8.17 31.02
C ALA A 415 -4.16 8.98 29.75
N THR A 416 -2.93 9.31 29.39
CA THR A 416 -2.57 9.99 28.12
C THR A 416 -2.68 9.04 26.91
N MET A 417 -2.61 9.55 25.68
CA MET A 417 -2.60 8.65 24.49
C MET A 417 -1.29 7.86 24.44
N GLU A 418 -0.23 8.49 24.93
CA GLU A 418 1.11 7.97 25.11
C GLU A 418 1.09 6.73 26.04
N GLU A 419 0.45 6.80 27.20
CA GLU A 419 0.29 5.64 28.12
C GLU A 419 -0.48 4.46 27.52
N GLU A 420 -1.48 4.70 26.67
CA GLU A 420 -2.21 3.62 26.01
C GLU A 420 -1.37 2.97 24.91
N LEU A 421 -0.54 3.74 24.20
CA LEU A 421 0.37 3.25 23.16
C LEU A 421 1.46 2.34 23.72
N GLU A 422 2.01 2.64 24.90
CA GLU A 422 2.98 1.77 25.60
C GLU A 422 2.43 0.36 25.87
N ASN A 423 1.10 0.24 25.98
CA ASN A 423 0.42 -1.03 26.24
C ASN A 423 0.02 -1.79 24.96
N ILE A 424 0.26 -1.23 23.76
CA ILE A 424 -0.06 -1.89 22.49
C ILE A 424 1.10 -2.78 22.06
N LYS A 425 0.82 -4.08 21.90
CA LYS A 425 1.74 -5.06 21.32
C LYS A 425 1.48 -5.24 19.82
N PRO A 426 2.47 -5.64 19.01
CA PRO A 426 2.30 -5.92 17.57
C PRO A 426 1.16 -6.91 17.26
N LYS A 427 1.01 -7.96 18.08
CA LYS A 427 -0.09 -8.94 17.97
C LYS A 427 -1.49 -8.35 18.11
N HIS A 428 -1.61 -7.14 18.65
CA HIS A 428 -2.88 -6.44 18.69
C HIS A 428 -3.16 -5.67 17.40
N ILE A 429 -2.14 -5.38 16.59
CA ILE A 429 -2.23 -4.56 15.38
C ILE A 429 -2.25 -5.44 14.12
N VAL A 430 -1.67 -6.64 14.19
CA VAL A 430 -1.55 -7.60 13.08
C VAL A 430 -2.05 -8.97 13.54
N SER A 431 -2.83 -9.66 12.72
CA SER A 431 -3.24 -11.07 12.93
C SER A 431 -2.35 -12.02 12.12
N THR A 432 -2.24 -13.27 12.56
CA THR A 432 -1.58 -14.40 11.87
C THR A 432 -2.53 -15.25 11.02
N ASP A 433 -3.81 -14.89 10.92
CA ASP A 433 -4.80 -15.69 10.18
C ASP A 433 -4.71 -15.37 8.68
N SER A 434 -3.89 -16.14 7.97
CA SER A 434 -3.52 -16.00 6.55
C SER A 434 -4.43 -16.78 5.58
N SER A 435 -5.74 -16.88 5.84
CA SER A 435 -6.67 -17.61 4.96
C SER A 435 -7.81 -16.73 4.47
N ASP A 436 -7.50 -15.76 3.62
CA ASP A 436 -8.49 -15.11 2.74
C ASP A 436 -8.42 -15.77 1.36
N SER A 437 -8.79 -17.06 1.29
CA SER A 437 -9.25 -17.64 0.03
C SER A 437 -10.69 -17.18 -0.20
N ASP A 438 -10.93 -16.48 -1.31
CA ASP A 438 -12.24 -15.99 -1.79
C ASP A 438 -13.29 -17.10 -2.07
N ASP A 439 -13.24 -18.25 -1.40
CA ASP A 439 -14.23 -19.31 -1.54
C ASP A 439 -15.35 -19.13 -0.49
N GLU A 440 -16.50 -18.60 -0.95
CA GLU A 440 -17.79 -18.77 -0.27
C GLU A 440 -18.16 -20.26 -0.23
N MET A 441 -17.59 -21.02 0.71
CA MET A 441 -18.17 -22.30 1.13
C MET A 441 -18.54 -22.25 2.62
N GLN A 442 -19.84 -22.41 2.87
CA GLN A 442 -20.41 -22.58 4.20
C GLN A 442 -19.87 -23.86 4.83
N GLU A 443 -18.90 -23.73 5.74
CA GLU A 443 -18.56 -24.78 6.70
C GLU A 443 -18.70 -24.27 8.15
N PRO A 444 -18.99 -25.19 9.10
CA PRO A 444 -19.82 -24.88 10.26
C PRO A 444 -19.07 -24.04 11.29
N LYS A 445 -19.81 -23.13 11.93
CA LYS A 445 -19.36 -22.25 13.03
C LYS A 445 -18.48 -23.00 14.04
N GLY A 446 -17.17 -22.88 13.85
CA GLY A 446 -16.14 -23.25 14.81
C GLY A 446 -16.18 -22.30 16.00
N THR A 447 -15.95 -22.87 17.18
CA THR A 447 -16.21 -22.29 18.50
C THR A 447 -15.61 -20.90 18.70
N GLU A 448 -16.48 -20.01 19.18
CA GLU A 448 -16.23 -18.63 19.57
C GLU A 448 -14.92 -18.47 20.36
N ASN A 449 -14.05 -17.59 19.86
CA ASN A 449 -12.86 -17.15 20.57
C ASN A 449 -13.34 -16.39 21.83
N ALA A 450 -13.25 -17.03 23.00
CA ALA A 450 -13.81 -16.52 24.25
C ALA A 450 -13.25 -15.15 24.65
N GLU A 451 -12.09 -14.74 24.13
CA GLU A 451 -11.51 -13.40 24.34
C GLU A 451 -12.22 -12.31 23.54
N ALA A 452 -12.73 -12.62 22.34
CA ALA A 452 -13.48 -11.68 21.50
C ALA A 452 -14.89 -11.43 22.06
N GLU A 453 -15.52 -12.45 22.65
CA GLU A 453 -16.82 -12.30 23.32
C GLU A 453 -16.72 -11.47 24.61
N VAL A 454 -15.60 -11.55 25.33
CA VAL A 454 -15.36 -10.73 26.54
C VAL A 454 -15.17 -9.25 26.17
N GLU A 455 -14.59 -8.95 25.01
CA GLU A 455 -14.52 -7.57 24.48
C GLU A 455 -15.88 -7.09 23.93
N TYR A 456 -16.67 -7.98 23.32
CA TYR A 456 -18.02 -7.71 22.85
C TYR A 456 -19.00 -7.40 24.00
N GLN A 457 -18.99 -8.19 25.09
CA GLN A 457 -19.85 -7.96 26.25
C GLN A 457 -19.48 -6.69 27.04
N ARG A 458 -18.26 -6.15 26.88
CA ARG A 458 -17.84 -4.87 27.46
C ARG A 458 -18.36 -3.65 26.70
N ASN A 459 -18.80 -3.79 25.45
CA ASN A 459 -19.03 -2.67 24.52
C ASN A 459 -20.43 -2.01 24.59
N ASN A 460 -21.14 -2.13 25.72
CA ASN A 460 -22.52 -1.63 25.87
C ASN A 460 -22.66 -0.08 25.90
N GLN A 461 -21.59 0.68 25.66
CA GLN A 461 -21.57 2.15 25.68
C GLN A 461 -20.88 2.80 24.46
N ALA A 462 -20.98 2.22 23.26
CA ALA A 462 -20.49 2.87 22.03
C ALA A 462 -21.13 4.25 21.81
N SER A 463 -20.31 5.28 21.48
CA SER A 463 -20.77 6.63 21.09
C SER A 463 -21.76 6.53 19.93
N TRP A 464 -22.72 7.47 19.85
CA TRP A 464 -23.68 7.52 18.74
C TRP A 464 -22.99 7.48 17.37
N VAL A 465 -21.82 8.12 17.24
CA VAL A 465 -21.01 8.10 16.00
C VAL A 465 -20.49 6.70 15.69
N GLN A 466 -20.00 5.97 16.68
CA GLN A 466 -19.51 4.60 16.51
C GLN A 466 -20.65 3.64 16.15
N ARG A 467 -21.81 3.77 16.81
CA ARG A 467 -23.01 2.98 16.48
C ARG A 467 -23.49 3.26 15.06
N MET A 468 -23.50 4.52 14.66
CA MET A 468 -23.85 4.91 13.29
C MET A 468 -22.87 4.31 12.28
N LEU A 469 -21.56 4.39 12.53
CA LEU A 469 -20.55 3.81 11.64
C LEU A 469 -20.70 2.29 11.52
N MET A 470 -20.88 1.58 12.64
CA MET A 470 -21.16 0.14 12.64
C MET A 470 -22.44 -0.21 11.86
N ALA A 471 -23.51 0.54 12.07
CA ALA A 471 -24.77 0.31 11.38
C ALA A 471 -24.68 0.54 9.87
N LEU A 472 -23.81 1.44 9.41
CA LEU A 472 -23.63 1.74 8.00
C LEU A 472 -22.63 0.82 7.30
N LEU A 473 -21.63 0.32 8.02
CA LEU A 473 -20.57 -0.52 7.45
C LEU A 473 -20.88 -2.01 7.49
N GLY A 474 -21.84 -2.45 8.31
CA GLY A 474 -22.34 -3.83 8.36
C GLY A 474 -21.34 -4.84 8.95
N ASP A 475 -20.04 -4.56 8.82
CA ASP A 475 -18.94 -5.39 9.28
C ASP A 475 -18.46 -4.94 10.67
N SER A 476 -18.71 -5.77 11.66
CA SER A 476 -18.31 -5.50 13.04
C SER A 476 -16.78 -5.60 13.22
N SER A 477 -16.09 -6.35 12.36
CA SER A 477 -14.64 -6.61 12.40
C SER A 477 -13.80 -5.35 12.21
N LEU A 478 -14.08 -4.53 11.18
CA LEU A 478 -13.34 -3.31 10.85
C LEU A 478 -13.25 -2.30 12.00
N PHE A 479 -14.27 -2.25 12.84
CA PHE A 479 -14.32 -1.36 13.99
C PHE A 479 -14.01 -2.03 15.30
N ASN A 480 -14.23 -3.33 15.46
CA ASN A 480 -14.02 -4.00 16.74
C ASN A 480 -12.58 -4.43 16.91
N THR A 481 -11.90 -4.89 15.84
CA THR A 481 -10.52 -5.32 15.95
C THR A 481 -9.56 -4.15 15.71
N ARG A 482 -8.46 -4.14 16.45
CA ARG A 482 -7.37 -3.16 16.25
C ARG A 482 -6.67 -3.36 14.89
N GLU A 483 -6.62 -4.59 14.40
CA GLU A 483 -6.18 -4.94 13.04
C GLU A 483 -7.06 -4.30 11.96
N GLY A 484 -8.38 -4.42 12.09
CA GLY A 484 -9.33 -3.76 11.18
C GLY A 484 -9.20 -2.24 11.18
N ARG A 485 -8.53 -1.68 12.21
CA ARG A 485 -8.23 -0.25 12.31
C ARG A 485 -6.86 0.16 11.79
N ALA A 486 -5.88 -0.73 11.76
CA ALA A 486 -4.56 -0.45 11.20
C ALA A 486 -4.64 -0.23 9.68
N GLY A 487 -3.71 0.53 9.10
CA GLY A 487 -3.66 0.68 7.64
C GLY A 487 -3.16 -0.61 7.01
N LYS A 488 -3.85 -1.13 5.98
CA LYS A 488 -3.37 -2.26 5.18
C LYS A 488 -3.09 -1.82 3.74
N VAL A 489 -2.02 -2.36 3.17
CA VAL A 489 -1.66 -2.24 1.75
C VAL A 489 -1.19 -3.59 1.22
N HIS A 490 -1.29 -3.79 -0.09
CA HIS A 490 -0.71 -4.97 -0.74
C HIS A 490 0.80 -5.00 -0.52
N ASN A 491 1.33 -6.19 -0.19
CA ASN A 491 2.74 -6.39 0.05
C ASN A 491 3.54 -6.23 -1.26
N PHE A 492 4.31 -5.14 -1.38
CA PHE A 492 5.12 -4.90 -2.57
C PHE A 492 6.41 -5.76 -2.61
N MET A 493 6.74 -6.42 -1.50
CA MET A 493 7.88 -7.33 -1.38
C MET A 493 7.52 -8.80 -1.68
N LEU A 494 6.26 -9.09 -2.02
CA LEU A 494 5.76 -10.45 -2.24
C LEU A 494 6.59 -11.23 -3.27
N GLY A 495 7.04 -12.43 -2.90
CA GLY A 495 7.85 -13.30 -3.75
C GLY A 495 9.29 -12.81 -3.98
N LEU A 496 9.79 -11.83 -3.22
CA LEU A 496 11.19 -11.44 -3.26
C LEU A 496 12.03 -12.28 -2.30
N ASN A 497 13.16 -12.78 -2.80
CA ASN A 497 14.11 -13.51 -1.98
C ASN A 497 15.07 -12.55 -1.25
N LEU A 498 15.02 -12.57 0.08
CA LEU A 498 15.86 -11.76 0.95
C LEU A 498 17.01 -12.60 1.53
N ASN A 499 18.25 -12.27 1.17
CA ASN A 499 19.43 -12.95 1.70
C ASN A 499 20.16 -12.08 2.73
N SER A 500 20.46 -12.66 3.89
CA SER A 500 21.33 -12.03 4.89
C SER A 500 22.80 -12.18 4.50
N SER A 501 23.44 -11.08 4.16
CA SER A 501 24.89 -11.03 3.97
C SER A 501 25.54 -10.65 5.29
N TYR A 502 25.97 -11.64 6.07
CA TYR A 502 26.91 -11.38 7.16
C TYR A 502 28.25 -10.92 6.56
N PRO A 503 28.91 -9.89 7.11
CA PRO A 503 30.28 -9.59 6.72
C PRO A 503 31.12 -10.86 6.93
N LEU A 504 31.78 -11.30 5.87
CA LEU A 504 32.61 -12.51 5.79
C LEU A 504 33.52 -12.64 7.02
N SER A 505 33.10 -13.42 8.02
CA SER A 505 33.97 -13.97 9.03
C SER A 505 34.60 -15.24 8.42
N PRO A 506 35.94 -15.41 8.44
CA PRO A 506 36.59 -16.56 7.83
C PRO A 506 36.37 -17.89 8.59
N LEU A 507 35.38 -17.98 9.49
CA LEU A 507 35.23 -19.05 10.47
C LEU A 507 33.81 -19.64 10.60
N VAL A 508 32.87 -19.38 9.68
CA VAL A 508 31.51 -19.94 9.78
C VAL A 508 31.16 -20.79 8.56
N GLU A 509 30.85 -22.07 8.80
CA GLU A 509 30.31 -23.00 7.81
C GLU A 509 28.87 -22.62 7.42
N PHE A 510 28.55 -22.80 6.14
CA PHE A 510 27.25 -22.50 5.53
C PHE A 510 26.12 -23.31 6.20
N GLY A 511 25.29 -22.63 7.01
CA GLY A 511 24.02 -23.15 7.51
C GLY A 511 22.86 -22.70 6.62
N THR A 512 21.95 -23.63 6.33
CA THR A 512 20.78 -23.51 5.44
C THR A 512 19.75 -22.47 5.88
N GLN A 513 19.15 -21.81 4.87
CA GLN A 513 18.12 -20.77 4.93
C GLN A 513 16.81 -21.23 5.60
N GLN A 514 16.18 -20.33 6.36
CA GLN A 514 14.74 -20.36 6.66
C GLN A 514 14.05 -19.42 5.68
N SER A 515 13.15 -19.94 4.83
CA SER A 515 12.18 -19.14 4.09
C SER A 515 11.14 -18.61 5.07
N MET A 516 10.87 -17.30 5.03
CA MET A 516 9.70 -16.73 5.69
C MET A 516 8.46 -17.07 4.85
N GLU A 517 7.34 -17.39 5.49
CA GLU A 517 6.05 -17.54 4.81
C GLU A 517 5.64 -16.17 4.22
N ASP A 518 5.19 -16.18 2.96
CA ASP A 518 4.85 -14.98 2.20
C ASP A 518 3.42 -14.53 2.53
N ASP A 519 3.26 -13.50 3.38
CA ASP A 519 1.96 -12.87 3.62
C ASP A 519 1.55 -11.97 2.45
N GLU A 520 0.30 -12.09 1.99
CA GLU A 520 -0.24 -11.32 0.87
C GLU A 520 -0.46 -9.82 1.19
N LEU A 521 -0.64 -9.47 2.46
CA LEU A 521 -1.00 -8.12 2.92
C LEU A 521 -0.10 -7.64 4.05
N ASP A 522 0.31 -6.38 3.96
CA ASP A 522 1.17 -5.74 4.96
C ASP A 522 0.42 -4.70 5.80
N ALA A 523 0.70 -4.70 7.10
CA ALA A 523 0.24 -3.66 8.02
C ALA A 523 1.20 -2.46 8.01
N ALA A 524 0.65 -1.26 7.78
CA ALA A 524 1.36 0.01 7.81
C ALA A 524 0.85 0.91 8.94
N VAL A 525 1.74 1.29 9.87
CA VAL A 525 1.38 1.94 11.14
C VAL A 525 2.27 3.16 11.43
N ALA A 526 1.69 4.21 12.02
CA ALA A 526 2.44 5.36 12.50
C ALA A 526 3.10 5.12 13.87
N VAL A 527 4.32 5.62 14.07
CA VAL A 527 5.01 5.63 15.38
C VAL A 527 5.00 7.01 15.99
N PHE A 528 5.22 7.09 17.31
CA PHE A 528 5.67 8.29 17.99
C PHE A 528 7.03 7.97 18.62
N GLU A 529 8.08 8.72 18.28
CA GLU A 529 9.29 8.73 19.10
C GLU A 529 9.02 9.57 20.35
N LEU A 530 9.20 8.94 21.51
CA LEU A 530 9.34 9.61 22.79
C LEU A 530 10.83 9.93 22.96
N GLU A 531 11.21 11.20 22.84
CA GLU A 531 12.43 11.67 23.49
C GLU A 531 12.15 11.65 25.01
N THR A 532 12.76 10.70 25.73
CA THR A 532 12.85 10.70 27.19
C THR A 532 13.80 11.77 27.69
#